data_AF-A0A958H5R7-F1
#
_entry.id   AF-A0A958H5R7-F1
#
_cell.length_a   1.000
_cell.length_b   1.000
_cell.length_c   1.000
_cell.angle_alpha   90.00
_cell.angle_beta   90.00
_cell.angle_gamma   90.00
#
_symmetry.space_group_name_H-M   'P 1'
#
loop_
_entity.id
_entity.type
_entity.pdbx_description
1 polymer ?
#
loop_
_entity_poly.entity_id
_entity_poly.type
_entity_poly.pdbx_seq_one_letter_code
_entity_poly.pdbx_strand_id
1 'polypeptide(L)' 'MNYIFNTSHPTRYRFPTHINDLVMDRADAATSEVFIVEMAPGEAPPLHQHDDTEQVFYVLQGR' A
#
# COMPACT_ATOMS: atom_id res chain seq x y z
N MET A 1 3.53 15.21 -16.62
CA MET A 1 2.89 14.14 -15.83
C MET A 1 3.97 13.13 -15.53
N ASN A 2 4.30 12.90 -14.25
CA ASN A 2 5.35 11.96 -13.85
C ASN A 2 4.68 10.62 -13.54
N TYR A 3 5.10 9.55 -14.20
CA TYR A 3 4.57 8.20 -14.02
C TYR A 3 5.59 7.25 -13.37
N ILE A 4 6.76 7.79 -12.98
CA ILE A 4 7.81 7.06 -12.30
C ILE A 4 7.80 7.49 -10.84
N PHE A 5 7.36 6.58 -9.98
CA PHE A 5 7.32 6.77 -8.53
C PHE A 5 8.56 6.13 -7.91
N ASN A 6 9.27 6.88 -7.07
CA ASN A 6 10.50 6.40 -6.44
C ASN A 6 10.16 5.50 -5.24
N THR A 7 10.75 4.31 -5.20
CA THR A 7 10.54 3.31 -4.14
C THR A 7 11.76 3.10 -3.25
N SER A 8 12.83 3.89 -3.42
CA SER A 8 14.10 3.71 -2.69
C SER A 8 14.06 4.27 -1.27
N HIS A 9 13.23 5.29 -1.02
CA HIS A 9 13.06 5.95 0.29
C HIS A 9 11.60 6.40 0.49
N PRO A 10 10.64 5.48 0.50
CA PRO A 10 9.23 5.82 0.67
C PRO A 10 8.96 6.31 2.10
N THR A 11 7.88 7.08 2.26
CA THR A 11 7.32 7.33 3.59
C THR A 11 6.77 6.01 4.13
N ARG A 12 7.35 5.54 5.24
CA ARG A 12 7.05 4.24 5.83
C ARG A 12 6.14 4.37 7.05
N TYR A 13 5.03 3.66 7.03
CA TYR A 13 4.08 3.53 8.14
C TYR A 13 4.11 2.10 8.69
N ARG A 14 4.29 1.96 10.01
CA ARG A 14 4.18 0.66 10.70
C ARG A 14 2.84 0.57 11.42
N PHE A 15 2.03 -0.39 11.00
CA PHE A 15 0.82 -0.80 11.68
C PHE A 15 1.09 -2.06 12.52
N PRO A 16 0.19 -2.44 13.44
CA PRO A 16 0.33 -3.69 14.18
C PRO A 16 0.43 -4.93 13.29
N THR A 17 -0.22 -4.91 12.11
CA THR A 17 -0.37 -6.07 11.23
C THR A 17 0.43 -6.01 9.93
N HIS A 18 1.08 -4.89 9.60
CA HIS A 18 1.81 -4.73 8.34
C HIS A 18 2.62 -3.44 8.32
N ILE A 19 3.46 -3.30 7.30
CA ILE A 19 4.12 -2.06 6.91
C ILE A 19 3.52 -1.58 5.58
N ASN A 20 3.28 -0.28 5.48
CA ASN A 20 2.98 0.39 4.22
C ASN A 20 4.09 1.37 3.86
N ASP A 21 4.66 1.19 2.68
CA ASP A 21 5.56 2.13 2.04
C ASP A 21 4.79 2.91 0.99
N LEU A 22 4.61 4.22 1.20
CA LEU A 22 3.84 5.08 0.30
C LEU A 22 4.59 5.28 -1.02
N VAL A 23 3.96 4.89 -2.13
CA VAL A 23 4.48 5.03 -3.50
C VAL A 23 3.85 6.23 -4.20
N MET A 24 2.54 6.40 -4.05
CA MET A 24 1.79 7.52 -4.60
C MET A 24 0.76 8.00 -3.58
N ASP A 25 0.90 9.26 -3.15
CA ASP A 25 -0.04 9.91 -2.22
C ASP A 25 -1.34 10.26 -2.95
N ARG A 26 -2.47 10.03 -2.28
CA ARG A 26 -3.79 10.45 -2.76
C ARG A 26 -3.89 11.96 -2.97
N ALA A 27 -3.10 12.77 -2.27
CA ALA A 27 -3.05 14.21 -2.48
C ALA A 27 -2.52 14.60 -3.88
N ASP A 28 -1.74 13.70 -4.49
CA ASP A 28 -1.13 13.89 -5.81
C ASP A 28 -1.94 13.21 -6.94
N ALA A 29 -3.08 12.58 -6.62
CA ALA A 29 -3.88 11.81 -7.57
C ALA A 29 -5.39 12.06 -7.41
N ALA A 30 -6.14 12.01 -8.51
CA ALA A 30 -7.58 12.26 -8.48
C ALA A 30 -8.40 11.05 -8.02
N THR A 31 -7.88 9.82 -8.19
CA THR A 31 -8.68 8.59 -8.11
C THR A 31 -7.95 7.39 -7.50
N SER A 32 -6.69 7.52 -7.09
CA SER A 32 -5.91 6.37 -6.66
C SER A 32 -4.87 6.74 -5.61
N GLU A 33 -4.41 5.72 -4.89
CA GLU A 33 -3.32 5.75 -3.93
C GLU A 33 -2.60 4.41 -4.05
N VAL A 34 -1.28 4.39 -3.86
CA VAL A 34 -0.50 3.16 -4.01
C VAL A 34 0.50 3.03 -2.87
N PHE A 35 0.53 1.82 -2.30
CA PHE A 35 1.50 1.39 -1.30
C PHE A 35 2.19 0.11 -1.74
N ILE A 36 3.44 -0.06 -1.34
CA ILE A 36 4.04 -1.39 -1.20
C ILE A 36 3.74 -1.87 0.22
N VAL A 37 3.11 -3.03 0.32
CA VAL A 37 2.69 -3.61 1.60
C VAL A 37 3.59 -4.80 1.94
N GLU A 38 4.15 -4.80 3.14
CA GLU A 38 4.92 -5.91 3.69
C GLU A 38 4.19 -6.47 4.92
N MET A 39 3.92 -7.78 4.90
CA MET A 39 3.33 -8.53 6.01
C MET A 39 4.31 -9.62 6.45
N ALA A 40 4.68 -9.64 7.73
CA ALA A 40 5.53 -10.69 8.26
C ALA A 40 4.73 -12.01 8.43
N PRO A 41 5.40 -13.18 8.53
CA PRO A 41 4.71 -14.44 8.75
C PRO A 41 3.79 -14.41 9.98
N GLY A 42 2.52 -14.75 9.78
CA GLY A 42 1.49 -14.75 10.84
C GLY A 42 0.78 -13.41 11.03
N GLU A 43 1.22 -12.34 10.36
CA GLU A 43 0.48 -11.09 10.32
C GLU A 43 -0.62 -11.14 9.26
N ALA A 44 -1.77 -10.56 9.58
CA ALA A 44 -2.88 -10.36 8.65
C ALA A 44 -3.70 -9.15 9.09
N PRO A 45 -4.19 -8.32 8.16
CA PRO A 45 -5.19 -7.31 8.50
C PRO A 45 -6.46 -8.01 9.02
N PRO A 46 -7.23 -7.36 9.93
CA PRO A 46 -8.52 -7.88 10.35
C PRO A 46 -9.47 -7.95 9.15
N LEU A 47 -10.51 -8.77 9.26
CA LEU A 47 -11.60 -8.76 8.30
C LEU A 47 -12.25 -7.37 8.27
N HIS A 48 -12.30 -6.74 7.11
CA HIS A 48 -12.90 -5.42 6.90
C HIS A 48 -13.37 -5.25 5.45
N GLN A 49 -14.08 -4.14 5.18
CA GLN A 49 -14.51 -3.73 3.85
C GLN A 49 -14.26 -2.24 3.65
N HIS A 50 -14.18 -1.83 2.38
CA HIS A 50 -14.19 -0.44 1.97
C HIS A 50 -15.49 -0.16 1.20
N ASP A 51 -16.30 0.79 1.68
CA ASP A 51 -17.62 1.08 1.09
C ASP A 51 -17.54 2.02 -0.12
N ASP A 52 -16.41 2.71 -0.28
CA ASP A 52 -16.22 3.84 -1.20
C ASP A 52 -15.09 3.64 -2.22
N THR A 53 -14.36 2.53 -2.13
CA THR A 53 -13.23 2.25 -3.03
C THR A 53 -13.07 0.77 -3.31
N GLU A 54 -12.49 0.49 -4.46
CA GLU A 54 -11.94 -0.83 -4.78
C GLU A 54 -10.51 -0.94 -4.26
N GLN A 55 -10.06 -2.16 -3.98
CA GLN A 55 -8.68 -2.44 -3.59
C GLN A 55 -8.15 -3.59 -4.43
N VAL A 56 -6.98 -3.39 -5.03
CA VAL A 56 -6.31 -4.37 -5.89
C VAL A 56 -4.98 -4.76 -5.28
N PHE A 57 -4.66 -6.05 -5.31
CA PHE A 57 -3.40 -6.61 -4.83
C PHE A 57 -2.58 -7.14 -6.00
N TYR A 58 -1.31 -6.75 -6.05
CA TYR A 58 -0.31 -7.34 -6.94
C TYR A 58 0.84 -7.86 -6.09
N VAL A 59 1.02 -9.19 -6.07
CA VAL A 59 2.02 -9.84 -5.23
C VAL A 59 3.41 -9.66 -5.85
N LEU A 60 4.30 -8.95 -5.15
CA LEU A 60 5.69 -8.77 -5.57
C LEU A 60 6.59 -9.93 -5.14
N GLN A 61 6.37 -10.46 -3.93
CA GLN A 61 7.14 -11.54 -3.34
C GLN A 61 6.30 -12.26 -2.27
N GLY A 62 6.57 -13.55 -2.07
CA GLY A 62 5.86 -14.37 -1.08
C GLY A 62 4.76 -15.21 -1.71
N ARG A 63 3.76 -15.59 -0.91
CA ARG A 63 2.61 -16.40 -1.31
C ARG A 63 1.37 -16.03 -0.52
#